data_AF-A0A6L6CXQ7-F1
#
_entry.id   AF-A0A6L6CXQ7-F1
#
_cell.length_a   1.000
_cell.length_b   1.000
_cell.length_c   1.000
_cell.angle_alpha   90.00
_cell.angle_beta   90.00
_cell.angle_gamma   90.00
#
_symmetry.space_group_name_H-M   'P 1'
#
loop_
_entity.id
_entity.type
_entity.pdbx_description
1 polymer ?
#
loop_
_entity_poly.entity_id
_entity_poly.type
_entity_poly.pdbx_seq_one_letter_code
_entity_poly.pdbx_strand_id
1 'polypeptide(L)'
;MANSLAPSATQRWHKWVEQHPVGGLAVIGLIATQLGTYFGYCFQAIGLPQLPWPAYNGALIGGAGTWGSPISQYFAGQSMHFVNGIVFCILFGVIAHKQIPVKSHVGKGLIYGVIMTIISIGFLVPYAYAPKQGYGLFSFDTPNGWKLPAGVLLWHLIYGAVIGLLYQPKDNN
;
A
#
# COMPACT_ATOMS: atom_id res chain seq x y z
N MET A 1 20.28 -36.26 -7.94
CA MET A 1 19.80 -35.21 -7.02
C MET A 1 18.36 -35.54 -6.66
N ALA A 2 18.06 -35.82 -5.39
CA ALA A 2 16.72 -36.22 -4.98
C ALA A 2 15.78 -35.00 -5.00
N ASN A 3 14.72 -35.05 -5.81
CA ASN A 3 13.62 -34.11 -5.72
C ASN A 3 12.97 -34.31 -4.34
N SER A 4 13.05 -33.31 -3.47
CA SER A 4 12.30 -33.26 -2.23
C SER A 4 10.80 -33.42 -2.56
N LEU A 5 10.18 -34.49 -2.06
CA LEU A 5 8.72 -34.68 -2.12
C LEU A 5 7.96 -33.64 -1.26
N ALA A 6 8.65 -32.91 -0.38
CA ALA A 6 8.04 -31.87 0.42
C ALA A 6 7.80 -30.58 -0.40
N PRO A 7 6.62 -29.95 -0.30
CA PRO A 7 6.34 -28.70 -1.00
C PRO A 7 7.26 -27.58 -0.52
N SER A 8 7.71 -26.72 -1.44
CA SER A 8 8.55 -25.56 -1.14
C SER A 8 7.83 -24.56 -0.21
N ALA A 9 8.59 -23.65 0.41
CA ALA A 9 8.00 -22.60 1.26
C ALA A 9 6.96 -21.75 0.49
N THR A 10 7.26 -21.40 -0.75
CA THR A 10 6.36 -20.67 -1.66
C THR A 10 5.09 -21.48 -1.95
N GLN A 11 5.20 -22.77 -2.24
CA GLN A 11 4.04 -23.64 -2.46
C GLN A 11 3.16 -23.75 -1.20
N ARG A 12 3.77 -23.87 -0.01
CA ARG A 12 3.04 -23.91 1.27
C ARG A 12 2.33 -22.58 1.54
N TRP A 13 2.99 -21.46 1.27
CA TRP A 13 2.40 -20.13 1.43
C TRP A 13 1.15 -19.95 0.57
N HIS A 14 1.26 -20.17 -0.74
CA HIS A 14 0.12 -19.96 -1.64
C HIS A 14 -1.04 -20.92 -1.34
N LYS A 15 -0.74 -22.17 -0.98
CA LYS A 15 -1.77 -23.11 -0.52
C LYS A 15 -2.48 -22.61 0.74
N TRP A 16 -1.75 -22.05 1.70
CA TRP A 16 -2.35 -21.51 2.92
C TRP A 16 -3.23 -20.28 2.64
N VAL A 17 -2.78 -19.36 1.79
CA VAL A 17 -3.54 -18.18 1.36
C VAL A 17 -4.82 -18.60 0.63
N GLU A 18 -4.76 -19.60 -0.24
CA GLU A 18 -5.92 -20.17 -0.95
C GLU A 18 -6.95 -20.74 0.03
N GLN A 19 -6.51 -21.42 1.10
CA GLN A 19 -7.37 -21.99 2.13
C GLN A 19 -7.95 -20.94 3.10
N HIS A 20 -7.31 -19.78 3.24
CA HIS A 20 -7.70 -18.72 4.16
C HIS A 20 -7.77 -17.38 3.42
N PRO A 21 -8.68 -17.20 2.44
CA PRO A 21 -8.60 -16.07 1.52
C PRO A 21 -8.58 -14.70 2.22
N VAL A 22 -9.45 -14.49 3.21
CA VAL A 22 -9.49 -13.22 3.97
C VAL A 22 -8.31 -13.08 4.91
N GLY A 23 -7.97 -14.14 5.66
CA GLY A 23 -6.85 -14.13 6.61
C GLY A 23 -5.50 -13.95 5.91
N GLY A 24 -5.31 -14.62 4.77
CA GLY A 24 -4.14 -14.48 3.91
C GLY A 24 -4.01 -13.08 3.34
N LEU A 25 -5.08 -12.50 2.81
CA LEU A 25 -5.08 -11.11 2.35
C LEU A 25 -4.78 -10.13 3.48
N ALA A 26 -5.26 -10.37 4.70
CA ALA A 26 -4.93 -9.51 5.84
C ALA A 26 -3.43 -9.55 6.18
N VAL A 27 -2.82 -10.74 6.23
CA VAL A 27 -1.36 -10.86 6.46
C VAL A 27 -0.57 -10.21 5.32
N ILE A 28 -1.00 -10.42 4.07
CA ILE A 28 -0.37 -9.79 2.90
C ILE A 28 -0.46 -8.27 2.98
N GLY A 29 -1.63 -7.72 3.32
CA GLY A 29 -1.83 -6.28 3.49
C GLY A 29 -0.91 -5.71 4.57
N LEU A 30 -0.77 -6.38 5.70
CA LEU A 30 0.16 -5.97 6.76
C LEU A 30 1.62 -5.93 6.26
N ILE A 31 2.07 -6.98 5.57
CA ILE A 31 3.43 -7.07 5.01
C ILE A 31 3.65 -5.96 3.97
N ALA A 32 2.73 -5.81 3.03
CA ALA A 32 2.82 -4.84 1.95
C ALA A 32 2.84 -3.40 2.50
N THR A 33 2.02 -3.10 3.51
CA THR A 33 2.04 -1.81 4.19
C THR A 33 3.36 -1.58 4.92
N GLN A 34 3.85 -2.54 5.71
CA GLN A 34 5.12 -2.37 6.41
C GLN A 34 6.28 -2.05 5.45
N LEU A 35 6.36 -2.79 4.34
CA LEU A 35 7.37 -2.56 3.31
C LEU A 35 7.18 -1.20 2.65
N GLY A 36 5.97 -0.88 2.21
CA GLY A 36 5.65 0.42 1.63
C GLY A 36 6.03 1.58 2.55
N THR A 37 5.61 1.55 3.82
CA THR A 37 5.94 2.57 4.82
C THR A 37 7.44 2.72 5.00
N TYR A 38 8.19 1.61 5.13
CA TYR A 38 9.64 1.66 5.27
C TYR A 38 10.31 2.29 4.04
N PHE A 39 9.96 1.84 2.84
CA PHE A 39 10.49 2.43 1.61
C PHE A 39 10.13 3.92 1.49
N GLY A 40 8.90 4.29 1.83
CA GLY A 40 8.44 5.68 1.85
C GLY A 40 9.25 6.57 2.79
N TYR A 41 9.79 6.04 3.89
CA TYR A 41 10.75 6.75 4.73
C TYR A 41 12.12 6.90 4.06
N CYS A 42 12.57 5.87 3.34
CA CYS A 42 13.87 5.86 2.67
C CYS A 42 13.91 6.65 1.35
N PHE A 43 12.78 7.16 0.84
CA PHE A 43 12.70 7.86 -0.45
C PHE A 43 13.61 9.10 -0.56
N GLN A 44 13.93 9.75 0.56
CA GLN A 44 14.91 10.84 0.57
C GLN A 44 16.28 10.41 0.04
N ALA A 45 16.68 9.15 0.24
CA ALA A 45 17.94 8.61 -0.26
C ALA A 45 18.04 8.58 -1.79
N ILE A 46 16.90 8.61 -2.49
CA ILE A 46 16.83 8.64 -3.96
C ILE A 46 16.25 9.96 -4.51
N GLY A 47 16.23 11.01 -3.67
CA GLY A 47 15.81 12.35 -4.08
C GLY A 47 14.30 12.57 -4.19
N LEU A 48 13.48 11.63 -3.72
CA LEU A 48 12.03 11.74 -3.58
C LEU A 48 11.65 12.24 -2.18
N PRO A 49 10.48 12.87 -2.00
CA PRO A 49 10.03 13.30 -0.68
C PRO A 49 9.79 12.09 0.23
N GLN A 50 10.05 12.27 1.53
CA GLN A 50 9.64 11.31 2.54
C GLN A 50 8.11 11.23 2.55
N LEU A 51 7.57 10.01 2.71
CA LEU A 51 6.13 9.78 2.77
C LEU A 51 5.71 9.27 4.16
N PRO A 52 5.60 10.17 5.16
CA PRO A 52 5.27 9.78 6.53
C PRO A 52 3.76 9.60 6.73
N TRP A 53 3.14 8.69 5.95
CA TRP A 53 1.71 8.39 6.06
C TRP A 53 1.19 8.14 7.48
N PRO A 54 1.95 7.47 8.37
CA PRO A 54 1.53 7.29 9.76
C PRO A 54 1.36 8.63 10.49
N ALA A 55 2.24 9.60 10.28
CA ALA A 55 2.09 10.92 10.88
C ALA A 55 0.83 11.65 10.35
N TYR A 56 0.58 11.56 9.03
CA TYR A 56 -0.63 12.14 8.42
C TYR A 56 -1.92 11.50 8.96
N ASN A 57 -1.96 10.16 9.09
CA ASN A 57 -3.10 9.46 9.70
C ASN A 57 -3.29 9.87 11.16
N GLY A 58 -2.21 9.91 11.95
CA GLY A 58 -2.25 10.31 13.35
C GLY A 58 -2.81 11.73 13.53
N ALA A 59 -2.36 12.67 12.68
CA ALA A 59 -2.88 14.05 12.68
C ALA A 59 -4.35 14.12 12.27
N LEU A 60 -4.79 13.31 11.30
CA LEU A 60 -6.19 13.25 10.85
C LEU A 60 -7.13 12.73 11.95
N ILE A 61 -6.70 11.72 12.71
CA ILE A 61 -7.53 11.06 13.74
C ILE A 61 -7.49 11.82 15.07
N GLY A 62 -6.31 12.25 15.50
CA GLY A 62 -6.12 12.93 16.77
C GLY A 62 -6.37 14.44 16.73
N GLY A 63 -6.39 15.03 15.53
CA GLY A 63 -6.33 16.47 15.34
C GLY A 63 -4.90 17.00 15.47
N ALA A 64 -4.48 17.82 14.51
CA ALA A 64 -3.09 18.26 14.31
C ALA A 64 -2.47 19.14 15.41
N GLY A 65 -3.08 19.23 16.59
CA GLY A 65 -2.55 19.98 17.74
C GLY A 65 -3.17 19.62 19.09
N THR A 66 -4.02 18.60 19.15
CA THR A 66 -4.90 18.32 20.29
C THR A 66 -4.65 16.98 20.97
N TRP A 67 -3.81 16.12 20.38
CA TRP A 67 -3.71 14.72 20.78
C TRP A 67 -2.31 14.34 21.28
N GLY A 68 -2.20 13.92 22.54
CA GLY A 68 -1.10 13.10 23.08
C GLY A 68 0.35 13.54 22.80
N SER A 69 1.29 12.66 23.16
CA SER A 69 2.70 12.82 22.78
C SER A 69 2.90 12.55 21.28
N PRO A 70 3.96 13.07 20.64
CA PRO A 70 4.29 12.75 19.23
C PRO A 70 4.37 11.24 18.94
N ILE A 71 4.86 10.47 19.93
CA ILE A 71 4.92 9.01 19.85
C ILE A 71 3.52 8.39 19.81
N SER A 72 2.60 8.88 20.64
CA SER A 72 1.21 8.40 20.66
C SER A 72 0.49 8.67 19.33
N GLN A 73 0.69 9.86 18.74
CA GLN A 73 0.15 10.19 17.43
C GLN A 73 0.71 9.26 16.34
N TYR A 74 2.03 9.03 16.37
CA TYR A 74 2.67 8.11 15.44
C TYR A 74 2.12 6.68 15.56
N PHE A 75 2.00 6.14 16.77
CA PHE A 75 1.47 4.80 16.99
C PHE A 75 0.03 4.66 16.50
N ALA A 76 -0.85 5.58 16.87
CA ALA A 76 -2.24 5.55 16.40
C ALA A 76 -2.32 5.67 14.87
N GLY A 77 -1.53 6.56 14.28
CA GLY A 77 -1.43 6.73 12.85
C GLY A 77 -0.86 5.51 12.12
N GLN A 78 0.12 4.82 12.70
CA GLN A 78 0.69 3.58 12.17
C GLN A 78 -0.30 2.43 12.26
N SER A 79 -0.99 2.27 13.39
CA SER A 79 -2.06 1.29 13.56
C SER A 79 -3.13 1.47 12.49
N MET A 80 -3.56 2.70 12.26
CA MET A 80 -4.55 3.00 11.23
C MET A 80 -4.00 2.82 9.81
N HIS A 81 -2.71 3.08 9.59
CA HIS A 81 -2.07 2.79 8.32
C HIS A 81 -2.07 1.28 8.01
N PHE A 82 -1.81 0.42 9.01
CA PHE A 82 -1.96 -1.02 8.86
C PHE A 82 -3.39 -1.45 8.57
N VAL A 83 -4.38 -0.92 9.29
CA VAL A 83 -5.80 -1.20 9.03
C VAL A 83 -6.17 -0.84 7.60
N ASN A 84 -5.80 0.35 7.14
CA ASN A 84 -6.04 0.80 5.77
C ASN A 84 -5.41 -0.18 4.76
N GLY A 85 -4.15 -0.54 4.97
CA GLY A 85 -3.44 -1.53 4.16
C GLY A 85 -4.16 -2.88 4.07
N ILE A 86 -4.51 -3.44 5.21
CA ILE A 86 -5.26 -4.70 5.30
C ILE A 86 -6.57 -4.61 4.51
N VAL A 87 -7.36 -3.56 4.74
CA VAL A 87 -8.65 -3.37 4.08
C VAL A 87 -8.49 -3.24 2.56
N PHE A 88 -7.54 -2.41 2.09
CA PHE A 88 -7.29 -2.27 0.65
C PHE A 88 -6.75 -3.56 0.02
N CYS A 89 -5.94 -4.36 0.74
CA CYS A 89 -5.51 -5.67 0.25
C CYS A 89 -6.68 -6.65 0.11
N ILE A 90 -7.59 -6.66 1.10
CA ILE A 90 -8.81 -7.48 1.03
C ILE A 90 -9.67 -7.05 -0.17
N LEU A 91 -9.88 -5.74 -0.37
CA LEU A 91 -10.62 -5.22 -1.53
C LEU A 91 -9.96 -5.59 -2.85
N PHE A 92 -8.62 -5.59 -2.91
CA PHE A 92 -7.89 -6.12 -4.06
C PHE A 92 -8.24 -7.58 -4.30
N GLY A 93 -8.06 -8.46 -3.32
CA GLY A 93 -8.23 -9.89 -3.53
C GLY A 93 -9.67 -10.35 -3.77
N VAL A 94 -10.64 -9.68 -3.15
CA VAL A 94 -12.07 -10.03 -3.23
C VAL A 94 -12.75 -9.42 -4.46
N ILE A 95 -12.38 -8.18 -4.83
CA ILE A 95 -13.08 -7.43 -5.88
C ILE A 95 -12.16 -7.17 -7.07
N ALA A 96 -11.09 -6.39 -6.88
CA ALA A 96 -10.34 -5.83 -8.00
C ALA A 96 -9.56 -6.91 -8.80
N HIS A 97 -9.08 -7.96 -8.14
CA HIS A 97 -8.25 -8.99 -8.78
C HIS A 97 -8.97 -9.67 -9.94
N LYS A 98 -10.26 -9.99 -9.80
CA LYS A 98 -11.04 -10.59 -10.89
C LYS A 98 -11.40 -9.60 -12.00
N GLN A 99 -11.53 -8.31 -11.67
CA GLN A 99 -11.94 -7.27 -12.62
C GLN A 99 -10.80 -6.78 -13.51
N ILE A 100 -9.55 -6.87 -13.05
CA ILE A 100 -8.40 -6.39 -13.81
C ILE A 100 -8.04 -7.45 -14.89
N PRO A 101 -8.17 -7.12 -16.20
CA PRO A 101 -8.11 -8.09 -17.28
C PRO A 101 -6.67 -8.39 -17.75
N VAL A 102 -5.76 -8.69 -16.81
CA VAL A 102 -4.40 -9.14 -17.11
C VAL A 102 -4.12 -10.46 -16.42
N LYS A 103 -3.38 -11.36 -17.07
CA LYS A 103 -3.09 -12.70 -16.51
C LYS A 103 -2.12 -12.66 -15.33
N SER A 104 -1.13 -11.77 -15.36
CA SER A 104 -0.12 -11.67 -14.31
C SER A 104 -0.71 -11.14 -13.00
N HIS A 105 -0.59 -11.90 -11.90
CA HIS A 105 -1.00 -11.44 -10.56
C HIS A 105 -0.23 -10.20 -10.10
N VAL A 106 1.06 -10.12 -10.41
CA VAL A 106 1.88 -8.93 -10.18
C VAL A 106 1.36 -7.77 -11.03
N GLY A 107 1.04 -8.02 -12.30
CA GLY A 107 0.43 -7.00 -13.18
C GLY A 107 -0.89 -6.45 -12.62
N LYS A 108 -1.75 -7.33 -12.08
CA LYS A 108 -2.99 -6.92 -11.39
C LYS A 108 -2.68 -6.04 -10.17
N GLY A 109 -1.71 -6.44 -9.36
CA GLY A 109 -1.28 -5.67 -8.20
C GLY A 109 -0.72 -4.28 -8.56
N LEU A 110 0.09 -4.18 -9.62
CA LEU A 110 0.62 -2.91 -10.12
C LEU A 110 -0.48 -1.98 -10.64
N ILE A 111 -1.43 -2.51 -11.43
CA ILE A 111 -2.60 -1.74 -11.90
C ILE A 111 -3.43 -1.24 -10.71
N TYR A 112 -3.64 -2.09 -9.71
CA TYR A 112 -4.32 -1.69 -8.48
C TYR A 112 -3.56 -0.58 -7.73
N GLY A 113 -2.23 -0.65 -7.67
CA GLY A 113 -1.38 0.41 -7.14
C GLY A 113 -1.52 1.74 -7.89
N VAL A 114 -1.64 1.72 -9.22
CA VAL A 114 -1.92 2.92 -10.01
C VAL A 114 -3.31 3.50 -9.66
N ILE A 115 -4.33 2.66 -9.55
CA ILE A 115 -5.69 3.09 -9.14
C ILE A 115 -5.65 3.74 -7.75
N MET A 116 -4.99 3.10 -6.78
CA MET A 116 -4.82 3.67 -5.44
C MET A 116 -4.05 4.99 -5.47
N THR A 117 -3.03 5.11 -6.33
CA THR A 117 -2.30 6.35 -6.53
C THR A 117 -3.25 7.46 -6.97
N ILE A 118 -4.04 7.23 -8.02
CA ILE A 118 -5.00 8.20 -8.55
C ILE A 118 -5.97 8.66 -7.45
N ILE A 119 -6.50 7.73 -6.65
CA ILE A 119 -7.38 8.05 -5.52
C ILE A 119 -6.61 8.87 -4.46
N SER A 120 -5.38 8.47 -4.14
CA SER A 120 -4.55 9.13 -3.13
C SER A 120 -4.22 10.57 -3.52
N ILE A 121 -3.61 10.82 -4.68
CA ILE A 121 -3.19 12.16 -5.08
C ILE A 121 -4.31 12.99 -5.73
N GLY A 122 -5.37 12.35 -6.22
CA GLY A 122 -6.56 13.03 -6.73
C GLY A 122 -7.54 13.44 -5.64
N PHE A 123 -7.56 12.74 -4.50
CA PHE A 123 -8.51 13.02 -3.42
C PHE A 123 -7.87 13.09 -2.02
N LEU A 124 -7.23 12.02 -1.57
CA LEU A 124 -6.86 11.89 -0.16
C LEU A 124 -5.80 12.91 0.30
N VAL A 125 -4.70 13.03 -0.44
CA VAL A 125 -3.62 13.99 -0.19
C VAL A 125 -4.12 15.44 -0.28
N PRO A 126 -4.77 15.87 -1.38
CA PRO A 126 -5.16 17.27 -1.54
C PRO A 126 -6.30 17.74 -0.63
N TYR A 127 -7.19 16.85 -0.17
CA TYR A 127 -8.37 17.26 0.59
C TYR A 127 -8.39 16.79 2.04
N ALA A 128 -7.75 15.66 2.37
CA ALA A 128 -7.75 15.14 3.73
C ALA A 128 -6.42 15.40 4.46
N TYR A 129 -5.27 15.09 3.83
CA TYR A 129 -3.98 15.18 4.52
C TYR A 129 -3.32 16.56 4.47
N ALA A 130 -3.42 17.25 3.33
CA ALA A 130 -2.79 18.55 3.13
C ALA A 130 -3.75 19.51 2.41
N PRO A 131 -4.93 19.80 3.01
CA PRO A 131 -5.91 20.68 2.41
C PRO A 131 -5.32 22.06 2.12
N LYS A 132 -5.68 22.62 0.95
CA LYS A 132 -5.30 23.97 0.50
C LYS A 132 -3.80 24.19 0.26
N GLN A 133 -2.99 23.12 0.20
CA GLN A 133 -1.56 23.23 -0.11
C GLN A 133 -1.22 23.11 -1.60
N GLY A 134 -2.22 23.02 -2.48
CA GLY A 134 -2.03 22.96 -3.94
C GLY A 134 -1.52 21.61 -4.47
N TYR A 135 -1.49 20.57 -3.64
CA TYR A 135 -1.15 19.22 -4.08
C TYR A 135 -2.24 18.60 -4.97
N GLY A 136 -1.88 17.61 -5.77
CA GLY A 136 -2.72 16.98 -6.78
C GLY A 136 -1.94 16.09 -7.76
N LEU A 137 -2.62 15.51 -8.75
CA LEU A 137 -1.99 14.71 -9.83
C LEU A 137 -0.88 15.47 -10.57
N PHE A 138 -1.06 16.79 -10.72
CA PHE A 138 -0.16 17.67 -11.46
C PHE A 138 0.51 18.70 -10.53
N SER A 139 1.00 18.26 -9.37
CA SER A 139 1.63 19.11 -8.31
C SER A 139 2.93 19.83 -8.73
N PHE A 140 3.12 20.16 -10.01
CA PHE A 140 4.37 20.67 -10.58
C PHE A 140 4.85 21.97 -9.94
N ASP A 141 3.93 22.81 -9.44
CA ASP A 141 4.25 24.13 -8.88
C ASP A 141 4.35 24.15 -7.34
N THR A 142 4.28 22.99 -6.68
CA THR A 142 4.45 22.88 -5.23
C THR A 142 5.92 22.71 -4.84
N PRO A 143 6.34 22.91 -3.57
CA PRO A 143 7.75 22.72 -3.16
C PRO A 143 8.31 21.32 -3.48
N ASN A 144 7.44 20.31 -3.51
CA ASN A 144 7.81 18.95 -3.88
C ASN A 144 7.61 18.65 -5.38
N GLY A 145 6.99 19.56 -6.13
CA GLY A 145 6.80 19.46 -7.57
C GLY A 145 6.17 18.13 -8.01
N TRP A 146 6.66 17.62 -9.14
CA TRP A 146 6.34 16.28 -9.65
C TRP A 146 6.80 15.13 -8.74
N LYS A 147 7.73 15.39 -7.80
CA LYS A 147 8.33 14.32 -6.98
C LYS A 147 7.34 13.75 -5.97
N LEU A 148 6.39 14.56 -5.50
CA LEU A 148 5.32 14.05 -4.62
C LEU A 148 4.47 13.00 -5.35
N PRO A 149 3.78 13.30 -6.47
CA PRO A 149 2.98 12.29 -7.16
C PRO A 149 3.80 11.10 -7.65
N ALA A 150 5.06 11.31 -8.08
CA ALA A 150 5.97 10.21 -8.43
C ALA A 150 6.32 9.32 -7.23
N GLY A 151 6.59 9.93 -6.06
CA GLY A 151 6.81 9.20 -4.81
C GLY A 151 5.58 8.41 -4.40
N VAL A 152 4.40 9.03 -4.40
CA VAL A 152 3.15 8.32 -4.07
C VAL A 152 2.88 7.18 -5.04
N LEU A 153 3.16 7.35 -6.33
CA LEU A 153 3.07 6.29 -7.33
C LEU A 153 4.02 5.14 -6.99
N LEU A 154 5.31 5.42 -6.81
CA LEU A 154 6.30 4.39 -6.51
C LEU A 154 5.95 3.62 -5.23
N TRP A 155 5.47 4.33 -4.20
CA TRP A 155 4.99 3.72 -2.96
C TRP A 155 3.86 2.71 -3.20
N HIS A 156 2.84 3.10 -3.98
CA HIS A 156 1.72 2.21 -4.31
C HIS A 156 2.10 1.09 -5.27
N LEU A 157 3.09 1.30 -6.15
CA LEU A 157 3.62 0.24 -7.00
C LEU A 157 4.37 -0.81 -6.19
N ILE A 158 5.14 -0.42 -5.16
CA ILE A 158 5.78 -1.36 -4.22
C ILE A 158 4.70 -2.16 -3.49
N TYR A 159 3.70 -1.49 -2.92
CA TYR A 159 2.57 -2.13 -2.27
C TYR A 159 1.86 -3.11 -3.23
N GLY A 160 1.52 -2.65 -4.44
CA GLY A 160 0.89 -3.41 -5.51
C GLY A 160 1.71 -4.63 -5.96
N ALA A 161 3.03 -4.47 -6.09
CA ALA A 161 3.92 -5.57 -6.44
C ALA A 161 3.93 -6.65 -5.35
N VAL A 162 4.02 -6.25 -4.07
CA VAL A 162 4.03 -7.19 -2.94
C VAL A 162 2.71 -7.95 -2.86
N ILE A 163 1.55 -7.28 -2.98
CA ILE A 163 0.26 -7.98 -2.95
C ILE A 163 0.15 -8.97 -4.12
N GLY A 164 0.59 -8.60 -5.33
CA GLY A 164 0.51 -9.47 -6.51
C GLY A 164 1.52 -10.63 -6.48
N LEU A 165 2.66 -10.46 -5.80
CA LEU A 165 3.63 -11.52 -5.56
C LEU A 165 3.09 -12.54 -4.54
N LEU A 166 2.42 -12.09 -3.49
CA LEU A 166 1.98 -12.96 -2.39
C LEU A 166 0.57 -13.54 -2.60
N TYR A 167 -0.32 -12.84 -3.28
CA TYR A 167 -1.68 -13.28 -3.59
C TYR A 167 -1.79 -13.80 -5.03
N GLN A 168 -1.59 -15.11 -5.17
CA GLN A 168 -1.65 -15.82 -6.44
C GLN A 168 -2.69 -16.96 -6.35
N PRO A 169 -3.99 -16.64 -6.22
CA PRO A 169 -5.03 -17.66 -6.26
C PRO A 169 -5.03 -18.32 -7.64
N LYS A 170 -5.37 -19.61 -7.70
CA LYS A 170 -5.55 -20.28 -8.98
C LYS A 170 -6.70 -19.62 -9.73
N ASP A 171 -6.49 -19.38 -11.02
CA ASP A 171 -7.59 -19.00 -11.89
C ASP A 171 -8.55 -20.19 -11.96
N ASN A 172 -9.82 -19.97 -11.59
CA ASN A 172 -10.87 -20.96 -11.79
C ASN A 172 -11.13 -21.03 -13.31
N ASN A 173 -10.57 -22.04 -13.98
CA ASN A 173 -11.00 -22.44 -15.32
C ASN A 173 -12.45 -22.92 -15.28
#